data_AF-A0A8B6CSB0-F1
#
_entry.id   AF-A0A8B6CSB0-F1
#
_cell.length_a   1.000
_cell.length_b   1.000
_cell.length_c   1.000
_cell.angle_alpha   90.00
_cell.angle_beta   90.00
_cell.angle_gamma   90.00
#
_symmetry.space_group_name_H-M   'P 1'
#
loop_
_entity.id
_entity.type
_entity.pdbx_description
1 polymer ?
#
loop_
_entity_poly.entity_id
_entity_poly.type
_entity_poly.pdbx_seq_one_letter_code
_entity_poly.pdbx_strand_id
1 'polypeptide(L)'
;MNGSVPGFAMTSEGTEYMVVDLGGGTADITVHQKVANGRLKEIHRAMGNDCGGTSSVDRRFFKLCEKIFGEKIMKSLKEESPLAYLDLVREFEIVNKTLEIYKPKVTITIPFVALNTMCQEVHKKDLKSLLKSCTYSEEITLTHDKIRMSLEFFKKLYTSTINNVLTLMKEILGKKTLKGVTHLLLVGGFSDCQFIKDAVNKEFQEKRIIIPEEASLSVLRGAVLFGHKPEYIQSRIMRCSYGVKTNVPWDDRKYDKKHYAVMEGEERCDNIFSLIVGKDESVEAGILVKKLFFTPFKHQDKMDIMVYVSEETTPGYVDDNTCSLLCRPTITFSDTCEDQRWVNVEFVLGNTEIDLKAHDRMSGEAISAKFNLI
;
A
#
# COMPACT_ATOMS: atom_id res chain seq x y z
N MET A 1 -34.17 -15.85 -17.36
CA MET A 1 -32.88 -16.13 -18.03
C MET A 1 -31.93 -15.00 -17.65
N ASN A 2 -31.18 -15.17 -16.56
CA ASN A 2 -30.22 -14.16 -16.09
C ASN A 2 -28.91 -14.37 -16.85
N GLY A 3 -28.66 -13.52 -17.86
CA GLY A 3 -27.37 -13.45 -18.51
C GLY A 3 -26.34 -12.96 -17.49
N SER A 4 -25.54 -13.88 -16.97
CA SER A 4 -24.37 -13.53 -16.17
C SER A 4 -23.45 -12.66 -17.02
N VAL A 5 -23.19 -11.44 -16.55
CA VAL A 5 -22.19 -10.57 -17.14
C VAL A 5 -20.87 -11.34 -17.14
N PRO A 6 -20.19 -11.53 -18.29
CA PRO A 6 -19.01 -12.38 -18.35
C PRO A 6 -17.93 -11.81 -17.42
N GLY A 7 -17.55 -12.58 -16.39
CA GLY A 7 -16.59 -12.15 -15.38
C GLY A 7 -15.22 -11.80 -15.96
N PHE A 8 -14.37 -11.17 -15.15
CA PHE A 8 -13.03 -10.70 -15.56
C PHE A 8 -12.15 -11.77 -16.24
N ALA A 9 -12.36 -13.05 -15.93
CA ALA A 9 -11.70 -14.18 -16.58
C ALA A 9 -11.86 -14.22 -18.11
N MET A 10 -12.97 -13.68 -18.63
CA MET A 10 -13.32 -13.68 -20.06
C MET A 10 -12.67 -12.54 -20.86
N THR A 11 -11.83 -11.70 -20.24
CA THR A 11 -11.09 -10.63 -20.94
C THR A 11 -10.02 -11.21 -21.85
N SER A 12 -9.77 -10.56 -22.99
CA SER A 12 -8.73 -10.98 -23.94
C SER A 12 -7.32 -10.65 -23.42
N GLU A 13 -6.32 -11.34 -23.95
CA GLU A 13 -4.93 -10.90 -23.80
C GLU A 13 -4.78 -9.45 -24.30
N GLY A 14 -3.86 -8.70 -23.68
CA GLY A 14 -3.69 -7.27 -23.90
C GLY A 14 -4.67 -6.38 -23.13
N THR A 15 -5.68 -6.93 -22.45
CA THR A 15 -6.61 -6.12 -21.65
C THR A 15 -5.88 -5.43 -20.51
N GLU A 16 -5.93 -4.11 -20.49
CA GLU A 16 -5.43 -3.28 -19.40
C GLU A 16 -6.58 -2.92 -18.43
N TYR A 17 -6.29 -3.05 -17.15
CA TYR A 17 -7.26 -2.84 -16.08
C TYR A 17 -6.60 -2.27 -14.83
N MET A 18 -7.36 -1.47 -14.10
CA MET A 18 -6.96 -0.91 -12.82
C MET A 18 -7.60 -1.72 -11.70
N VAL A 19 -6.81 -2.11 -10.70
CA VAL A 19 -7.31 -2.66 -9.43
C VAL A 19 -7.31 -1.53 -8.41
N VAL A 20 -8.46 -1.30 -7.79
CA VAL A 20 -8.67 -0.28 -6.75
C VAL A 20 -9.03 -1.02 -5.47
N ASP A 21 -8.03 -1.27 -4.63
CA ASP A 21 -8.21 -1.92 -3.34
C ASP A 21 -8.56 -0.87 -2.28
N LEU A 22 -9.82 -0.86 -1.87
CA LEU A 22 -10.36 0.03 -0.86
C LEU A 22 -10.47 -0.75 0.46
N GLY A 23 -9.39 -0.71 1.22
CA GLY A 23 -9.30 -1.33 2.54
C GLY A 23 -9.89 -0.47 3.66
N GLY A 24 -9.70 -0.93 4.90
CA GLY A 24 -10.07 -0.17 6.10
C GLY A 24 -9.09 0.98 6.38
N GLY A 25 -7.79 0.76 6.16
CA GLY A 25 -6.75 1.76 6.42
C GLY A 25 -6.38 2.59 5.19
N THR A 26 -6.13 1.92 4.08
CA THR A 26 -5.57 2.49 2.86
C THR A 26 -6.52 2.32 1.67
N ALA A 27 -6.31 3.14 0.66
CA ALA A 27 -6.75 2.85 -0.70
C ALA A 27 -5.51 2.65 -1.56
N ASP A 28 -5.35 1.48 -2.16
CA ASP A 28 -4.20 1.09 -2.96
C ASP A 28 -4.63 0.81 -4.41
N ILE A 29 -3.96 1.45 -5.36
CA ILE A 29 -4.29 1.36 -6.78
C ILE A 29 -3.09 0.83 -7.55
N THR A 30 -3.36 -0.18 -8.37
CA THR A 30 -2.38 -0.78 -9.29
C THR A 30 -2.98 -0.91 -10.67
N VAL A 31 -2.15 -0.92 -11.71
CA VAL A 31 -2.61 -1.11 -13.09
C VAL A 31 -1.87 -2.28 -13.71
N HIS A 32 -2.67 -3.18 -14.29
CA HIS A 32 -2.19 -4.44 -14.81
C HIS A 32 -2.62 -4.63 -16.26
N GLN A 33 -1.87 -5.46 -16.97
CA GLN A 33 -2.22 -5.98 -18.28
C GLN A 33 -2.28 -7.51 -18.21
N LYS A 34 -3.36 -8.09 -18.74
CA LYS A 34 -3.46 -9.54 -18.95
C LYS A 34 -2.59 -9.93 -20.14
N VAL A 35 -1.72 -10.91 -19.95
CA VAL A 35 -0.85 -11.46 -21.00
C VAL A 35 -1.14 -12.95 -21.21
N ALA A 36 -0.38 -13.58 -22.11
CA ALA A 36 -0.58 -14.97 -22.49
C ALA A 36 -0.61 -15.93 -21.30
N ASN A 37 -1.40 -17.00 -21.44
CA ASN A 37 -1.59 -18.04 -20.43
C ASN A 37 -2.16 -17.53 -19.09
N GLY A 38 -2.87 -16.40 -19.11
CA GLY A 38 -3.52 -15.83 -17.92
C GLY A 38 -2.53 -15.20 -16.92
N ARG A 39 -1.28 -14.97 -17.31
CA ARG A 39 -0.30 -14.22 -16.51
C ARG A 39 -0.61 -12.72 -16.57
N LEU A 40 -0.01 -11.97 -15.65
CA LEU A 40 -0.26 -10.55 -15.46
C LEU A 40 1.05 -9.76 -15.46
N LYS A 41 1.05 -8.58 -16.08
CA LYS A 41 2.12 -7.59 -15.95
C LYS A 41 1.61 -6.37 -15.20
N GLU A 42 2.34 -5.90 -14.21
CA GLU A 42 2.13 -4.54 -13.69
C GLU A 42 2.68 -3.55 -14.70
N ILE A 43 1.87 -2.57 -15.13
CA ILE A 43 2.25 -1.58 -16.13
C ILE A 43 2.41 -0.17 -15.54
N HIS A 44 2.08 -0.01 -14.26
CA HIS A 44 2.28 1.21 -13.49
C HIS A 44 2.39 0.87 -12.00
N ARG A 45 3.33 1.51 -11.32
CA ARG A 45 3.62 1.29 -9.90
C ARG A 45 2.38 1.45 -9.03
N ALA A 46 2.27 0.60 -8.01
CA ALA A 46 1.30 0.80 -6.93
C ALA A 46 1.35 2.24 -6.37
N MET A 47 0.18 2.86 -6.21
CA MET A 47 0.00 4.14 -5.53
C MET A 47 -1.06 3.99 -4.46
N GLY A 48 -0.80 4.53 -3.27
CA GLY A 48 -1.75 4.43 -2.16
C GLY A 48 -1.88 5.72 -1.38
N ASN A 49 -2.96 5.83 -0.61
CA ASN A 49 -3.16 6.90 0.37
C ASN A 49 -3.95 6.40 1.59
N ASP A 50 -3.89 7.17 2.69
CA ASP A 50 -4.56 6.85 3.95
C ASP A 50 -6.06 7.25 3.94
N CYS A 51 -6.80 6.83 2.92
CA CYS A 51 -8.24 7.11 2.79
C CYS A 51 -9.13 5.86 2.80
N GLY A 52 -8.69 4.78 3.43
CA GLY A 52 -9.53 3.61 3.68
C GLY A 52 -10.77 3.93 4.54
N GLY A 53 -11.72 2.99 4.58
CA GLY A 53 -13.02 3.18 5.25
C GLY A 53 -12.91 3.55 6.73
N THR A 54 -12.11 2.82 7.50
CA THR A 54 -11.91 3.04 8.94
C THR A 54 -11.07 4.27 9.25
N SER A 55 -9.95 4.45 8.54
CA SER A 55 -9.06 5.61 8.74
C SER A 55 -9.74 6.94 8.39
N SER A 56 -10.84 6.91 7.63
CA SER A 56 -11.56 8.10 7.18
C SER A 56 -13.00 8.18 7.67
N VAL A 57 -13.90 7.31 7.22
CA VAL A 57 -15.35 7.39 7.46
C VAL A 57 -15.70 7.04 8.90
N ASP A 58 -15.21 5.91 9.42
CA ASP A 58 -15.49 5.48 10.80
C ASP A 58 -14.97 6.54 11.78
N ARG A 59 -13.76 7.07 11.54
CA ARG A 59 -13.20 8.17 12.33
C ARG A 59 -14.10 9.41 12.34
N ARG A 60 -14.67 9.80 11.20
CA ARG A 60 -15.59 10.95 11.12
C ARG A 60 -16.92 10.66 11.83
N PHE A 61 -17.42 9.43 11.75
CA PHE A 61 -18.60 9.00 12.49
C PHE A 61 -18.37 9.07 14.01
N PHE A 62 -17.26 8.53 14.52
CA PHE A 62 -16.95 8.62 15.95
C PHE A 62 -16.70 10.06 16.41
N LYS A 63 -16.09 10.90 15.57
CA LYS A 63 -16.01 12.36 15.82
C LYS A 63 -17.38 13.03 15.87
N LEU A 64 -18.34 12.59 15.05
CA LEU A 64 -19.73 13.04 15.15
C LEU A 64 -20.36 12.58 16.47
N CYS A 65 -20.17 11.33 16.88
CA CYS A 65 -20.62 10.83 18.19
C CYS A 65 -20.03 11.63 19.35
N GLU A 66 -18.74 11.97 19.31
CA GLU A 66 -18.10 12.84 20.31
C GLU A 66 -18.74 14.23 20.37
N LYS A 67 -19.13 14.81 19.22
CA LYS A 67 -19.83 16.11 19.21
C LYS A 67 -21.28 16.03 19.72
N ILE A 68 -21.93 14.87 19.60
CA ILE A 68 -23.30 14.65 20.05
C ILE A 68 -23.33 14.32 21.55
N PHE A 69 -22.56 13.31 21.97
CA PHE A 69 -22.59 12.77 23.33
C PHE A 69 -21.54 13.41 24.24
N GLY A 70 -20.46 13.94 23.67
CA GLY A 70 -19.31 14.48 24.40
C GLY A 70 -18.12 13.52 24.40
N GLU A 71 -16.91 14.06 24.26
CA GLU A 71 -15.65 13.29 24.24
C GLU A 71 -15.47 12.41 25.49
N LYS A 72 -15.82 12.96 26.68
CA LYS A 72 -15.75 12.22 27.93
C LYS A 72 -16.66 10.98 27.93
N ILE A 73 -17.87 11.09 27.38
CA ILE A 73 -18.80 9.96 27.30
C ILE A 73 -18.31 8.91 26.33
N MET A 74 -17.80 9.31 25.16
CA MET A 74 -17.26 8.36 24.19
C MET A 74 -16.01 7.64 24.72
N LYS A 75 -15.19 8.34 25.51
CA LYS A 75 -14.05 7.73 26.22
C LYS A 75 -14.52 6.71 27.27
N SER A 76 -15.44 7.09 28.15
CA SER A 76 -16.02 6.18 29.17
C SER A 76 -16.75 5.00 28.54
N LEU A 77 -17.46 5.19 27.42
CA LEU A 77 -18.09 4.08 26.69
C LEU A 77 -17.05 3.05 26.23
N LYS A 78 -15.89 3.51 25.77
CA LYS A 78 -14.80 2.64 25.31
C LYS A 78 -14.08 1.93 26.46
N GLU A 79 -13.85 2.63 27.57
CA GLU A 79 -13.05 2.13 28.71
C GLU A 79 -13.89 1.32 29.71
N GLU A 80 -15.09 1.78 30.03
CA GLU A 80 -15.95 1.25 31.09
C GLU A 80 -17.06 0.32 30.54
N SER A 81 -17.39 0.41 29.25
CA SER A 81 -18.41 -0.43 28.60
C SER A 81 -17.99 -0.91 27.20
N PRO A 82 -16.86 -1.62 27.07
CA PRO A 82 -16.26 -1.96 25.78
C PRO A 82 -17.18 -2.79 24.87
N LEU A 83 -18.05 -3.63 25.42
CA LEU A 83 -19.04 -4.38 24.62
C LEU A 83 -20.06 -3.43 23.95
N ALA A 84 -20.56 -2.44 24.68
CA ALA A 84 -21.47 -1.44 24.13
C ALA A 84 -20.79 -0.57 23.05
N TYR A 85 -19.51 -0.23 23.26
CA TYR A 85 -18.72 0.44 22.23
C TYR A 85 -18.57 -0.43 20.97
N LEU A 86 -18.25 -1.72 21.12
CA LEU A 86 -18.13 -2.66 20.01
C LEU A 86 -19.46 -2.86 19.27
N ASP A 87 -20.58 -2.88 19.97
CA ASP A 87 -21.90 -2.97 19.34
C ASP A 87 -22.18 -1.74 18.45
N LEU A 88 -21.78 -0.54 18.91
CA LEU A 88 -21.88 0.68 18.09
C LEU A 88 -20.96 0.62 16.84
N VAL A 89 -19.73 0.14 16.99
CA VAL A 89 -18.80 -0.07 15.86
C VAL A 89 -19.42 -1.02 14.83
N ARG A 90 -19.92 -2.17 15.28
CA ARG A 90 -20.52 -3.20 14.42
C ARG A 90 -21.77 -2.71 13.72
N GLU A 91 -22.64 -2.01 14.44
CA GLU A 91 -23.85 -1.44 13.83
C GLU A 91 -23.49 -0.46 12.72
N PHE A 92 -22.49 0.41 12.94
CA PHE A 92 -22.04 1.34 11.90
C PHE A 92 -21.52 0.59 10.66
N GLU A 93 -20.73 -0.48 10.86
CA GLU A 93 -20.25 -1.32 9.77
C GLU A 93 -21.39 -2.00 9.00
N ILE A 94 -22.40 -2.52 9.71
CA ILE A 94 -23.60 -3.13 9.10
C ILE A 94 -24.34 -2.09 8.26
N VAL A 95 -24.56 -0.89 8.81
CA VAL A 95 -25.23 0.21 8.09
C VAL A 95 -24.46 0.58 6.83
N ASN A 96 -23.13 0.63 6.88
CA ASN A 96 -22.31 0.96 5.71
C ASN A 96 -22.41 -0.10 4.59
N LYS A 97 -22.56 -1.38 4.96
CA LYS A 97 -22.70 -2.50 4.02
C LYS A 97 -24.11 -2.67 3.47
N THR A 98 -25.13 -2.33 4.27
CA THR A 98 -26.56 -2.55 3.96
C THR A 98 -27.30 -1.28 3.57
N LEU A 99 -26.59 -0.17 3.35
CA LEU A 99 -27.17 1.13 3.07
C LEU A 99 -28.02 1.12 1.80
N GLU A 100 -29.31 1.39 1.97
CA GLU A 100 -30.26 1.57 0.87
C GLU A 100 -30.38 3.07 0.52
N ILE A 101 -29.63 3.51 -0.49
CA ILE A 101 -29.55 4.92 -0.91
C ILE A 101 -30.86 5.54 -1.43
N TYR A 102 -31.89 4.74 -1.72
CA TYR A 102 -33.21 5.24 -2.10
C TYR A 102 -34.06 5.62 -0.89
N LYS A 103 -33.68 5.19 0.32
CA LYS A 103 -34.34 5.63 1.56
C LYS A 103 -33.84 7.03 1.93
N PRO A 104 -34.73 7.97 2.30
CA PRO A 104 -34.33 9.35 2.61
C PRO A 104 -33.59 9.47 3.95
N LYS A 105 -33.63 8.43 4.79
CA LYS A 105 -33.06 8.44 6.15
C LYS A 105 -32.23 7.19 6.41
N VAL A 106 -31.15 7.39 7.15
CA VAL A 106 -30.29 6.34 7.68
C VAL A 106 -30.62 6.15 9.15
N THR A 107 -30.69 4.90 9.60
CA THR A 107 -30.99 4.54 11.00
C THR A 107 -29.84 3.72 11.54
N ILE A 108 -29.32 4.10 12.71
CA ILE A 108 -28.22 3.44 13.40
C ILE A 108 -28.70 3.13 14.81
N THR A 109 -28.66 1.85 15.19
CA THR A 109 -28.92 1.42 16.56
C THR A 109 -27.75 1.82 17.46
N ILE A 110 -28.04 2.35 18.65
CA ILE A 110 -27.02 2.80 19.60
C ILE A 110 -27.18 2.05 20.92
N PRO A 111 -26.10 1.90 21.71
CA PRO A 111 -26.18 1.32 23.06
C PRO A 111 -26.86 2.30 24.02
N PHE A 112 -28.17 2.46 23.88
CA PHE A 112 -28.95 3.52 24.50
C PHE A 112 -28.84 3.52 26.02
N VAL A 113 -28.92 2.35 26.66
CA VAL A 113 -28.86 2.25 28.13
C VAL A 113 -27.53 2.79 28.65
N ALA A 114 -26.40 2.32 28.10
CA ALA A 114 -25.07 2.79 28.50
C ALA A 114 -24.89 4.29 28.25
N LEU A 115 -25.22 4.75 27.04
CA LEU A 115 -25.11 6.16 26.67
C LEU A 115 -25.99 7.06 27.55
N ASN A 116 -27.24 6.67 27.80
CA ASN A 116 -28.17 7.46 28.60
C ASN A 116 -27.73 7.55 30.06
N THR A 117 -27.25 6.45 30.66
CA THR A 117 -26.69 6.46 32.02
C THR A 117 -25.49 7.41 32.10
N MET A 118 -24.54 7.28 31.18
CA MET A 118 -23.36 8.17 31.13
C MET A 118 -23.75 9.64 30.91
N CYS A 119 -24.77 9.92 30.09
CA CYS A 119 -25.29 11.29 29.90
C CYS A 119 -25.87 11.86 31.19
N GLN A 120 -26.62 11.06 31.95
CA GLN A 120 -27.20 11.48 33.23
C GLN A 120 -26.12 11.74 34.28
N GLU A 121 -25.06 10.95 34.29
CA GLU A 121 -23.94 11.11 35.23
C GLU A 121 -23.10 12.35 34.91
N VAL A 122 -22.71 12.52 33.64
CA VAL A 122 -21.77 13.56 33.19
C VAL A 122 -22.46 14.91 32.94
N HIS A 123 -23.58 14.92 32.20
CA HIS A 123 -24.25 16.15 31.76
C HIS A 123 -25.47 16.52 32.59
N LYS A 124 -25.87 15.66 33.55
CA LYS A 124 -27.11 15.80 34.34
C LYS A 124 -28.37 15.94 33.46
N LYS A 125 -28.34 15.32 32.28
CA LYS A 125 -29.44 15.30 31.29
C LYS A 125 -29.60 13.90 30.72
N ASP A 126 -30.83 13.52 30.42
CA ASP A 126 -31.06 12.32 29.61
C ASP A 126 -30.57 12.52 28.15
N LEU A 127 -30.35 11.41 27.45
CA LEU A 127 -29.80 11.43 26.09
C LEU A 127 -30.70 12.17 25.09
N LYS A 128 -32.03 12.08 25.28
CA LYS A 128 -33.01 12.74 24.40
C LYS A 128 -32.93 14.26 24.53
N SER A 129 -32.79 14.76 25.75
CA SER A 129 -32.65 16.17 26.07
C SER A 129 -31.30 16.71 25.61
N LEU A 130 -30.23 15.91 25.73
CA LEU A 130 -28.91 16.25 25.20
C LEU A 130 -28.97 16.46 23.68
N LEU A 131 -29.53 15.50 22.94
CA LEU A 131 -29.67 15.58 21.48
C LEU A 131 -30.51 16.77 21.02
N LYS A 132 -31.59 17.10 21.72
CA LYS A 132 -32.39 18.30 21.42
C LYS A 132 -31.61 19.61 21.57
N SER A 133 -30.65 19.65 22.50
CA SER A 133 -29.79 20.82 22.74
C SER A 133 -28.48 20.83 21.94
N CYS A 134 -28.20 19.77 21.15
CA CYS A 134 -26.95 19.68 20.39
C CYS A 134 -27.04 20.45 19.06
N THR A 135 -25.88 20.77 18.49
CA THR A 135 -25.76 21.50 17.21
C THR A 135 -26.40 20.77 16.02
N TYR A 136 -26.64 19.46 16.14
CA TYR A 136 -27.19 18.61 15.08
C TYR A 136 -28.66 18.24 15.29
N SER A 137 -29.39 18.95 16.16
CA SER A 137 -30.78 18.62 16.53
C SER A 137 -31.78 18.67 15.37
N GLU A 138 -31.49 19.44 14.32
CA GLU A 138 -32.31 19.50 13.09
C GLU A 138 -32.04 18.33 12.13
N GLU A 139 -30.81 17.80 12.16
CA GLU A 139 -30.34 16.74 11.24
C GLU A 139 -30.48 15.35 11.84
N ILE A 140 -30.48 15.25 13.18
CA ILE A 140 -30.38 14.01 13.93
C ILE A 140 -31.52 13.90 14.94
N THR A 141 -32.25 12.79 14.87
CA THR A 141 -33.35 12.48 15.78
C THR A 141 -33.13 11.16 16.50
N LEU A 142 -33.59 11.08 17.76
CA LEU A 142 -33.57 9.86 18.56
C LEU A 142 -34.97 9.24 18.60
N THR A 143 -35.08 7.97 18.23
CA THR A 143 -36.31 7.17 18.37
C THR A 143 -35.97 5.87 19.07
N HIS A 144 -36.41 5.71 20.33
CA HIS A 144 -35.99 4.61 21.21
C HIS A 144 -34.46 4.54 21.31
N ASP A 145 -33.89 3.42 20.88
CA ASP A 145 -32.47 3.09 20.85
C ASP A 145 -31.80 3.42 19.51
N LYS A 146 -32.44 4.23 18.65
CA LYS A 146 -31.98 4.48 17.28
C LYS A 146 -31.77 5.96 17.00
N ILE A 147 -30.61 6.27 16.43
CA ILE A 147 -30.33 7.57 15.84
C ILE A 147 -30.73 7.53 14.36
N ARG A 148 -31.49 8.54 13.93
CA ARG A 148 -31.92 8.72 12.55
C ARG A 148 -31.44 10.05 12.01
N MET A 149 -30.87 10.04 10.81
CA MET A 149 -30.43 11.24 10.11
C MET A 149 -30.78 11.19 8.63
N SER A 150 -30.79 12.35 7.97
CA SER A 150 -31.00 12.41 6.51
C SER A 150 -29.86 11.68 5.79
N LEU A 151 -30.18 11.05 4.64
CA LEU A 151 -29.17 10.43 3.79
C LEU A 151 -28.12 11.45 3.33
N GLU A 152 -28.56 12.69 3.04
CA GLU A 152 -27.68 13.79 2.65
C GLU A 152 -26.67 14.13 3.75
N PHE A 153 -27.12 14.27 4.99
CA PHE A 153 -26.23 14.50 6.13
C PHE A 153 -25.27 13.33 6.35
N PHE A 154 -25.77 12.09 6.28
CA PHE A 154 -24.93 10.90 6.40
C PHE A 154 -23.84 10.84 5.32
N LYS A 155 -24.18 11.18 4.08
CA LYS A 155 -23.25 11.22 2.95
C LYS A 155 -22.09 12.20 3.17
N LYS A 156 -22.27 13.27 3.96
CA LYS A 156 -21.19 14.22 4.29
C LYS A 156 -20.00 13.53 4.99
N LEU A 157 -20.22 12.42 5.69
CA LEU A 157 -19.15 11.61 6.30
C LEU A 157 -18.20 11.00 5.25
N TYR A 158 -18.70 10.80 4.02
CA TYR A 158 -18.03 10.10 2.93
C TYR A 158 -17.42 11.04 1.89
N THR A 159 -17.97 12.25 1.71
CA THR A 159 -17.62 13.16 0.60
C THR A 159 -16.12 13.34 0.39
N SER A 160 -15.38 13.63 1.47
CA SER A 160 -13.92 13.83 1.36
C SER A 160 -13.19 12.53 0.97
N THR A 161 -13.62 11.38 1.50
CA THR A 161 -13.01 10.09 1.15
C THR A 161 -13.28 9.74 -0.31
N ILE A 162 -14.53 9.87 -0.76
CA ILE A 162 -14.92 9.64 -2.16
C ILE A 162 -14.09 10.52 -3.08
N ASN A 163 -13.98 11.82 -2.78
CA ASN A 163 -13.21 12.75 -3.61
C ASN A 163 -11.73 12.37 -3.67
N ASN A 164 -11.13 11.93 -2.56
CA ASN A 164 -9.73 11.49 -2.53
C ASN A 164 -9.52 10.24 -3.39
N VAL A 165 -10.40 9.24 -3.29
CA VAL A 165 -10.35 8.02 -4.12
C VAL A 165 -10.48 8.38 -5.60
N LEU A 166 -11.49 9.17 -5.96
CA LEU A 166 -11.71 9.59 -7.36
C LEU A 166 -10.53 10.41 -7.90
N THR A 167 -9.95 11.29 -7.08
CA THR A 167 -8.78 12.09 -7.48
C THR A 167 -7.58 11.19 -7.78
N LEU A 168 -7.29 10.22 -6.91
CA LEU A 168 -6.19 9.26 -7.11
C LEU A 168 -6.40 8.44 -8.39
N MET A 169 -7.63 7.93 -8.61
CA MET A 169 -7.97 7.22 -9.83
C MET A 169 -7.78 8.07 -11.08
N LYS A 170 -8.23 9.34 -11.07
CA LYS A 170 -8.07 10.28 -12.20
C LYS A 170 -6.62 10.61 -12.47
N GLU A 171 -5.80 10.81 -11.44
CA GLU A 171 -4.38 11.09 -11.58
C GLU A 171 -3.66 9.95 -12.32
N ILE A 172 -3.97 8.71 -11.97
CA ILE A 172 -3.37 7.53 -12.60
C ILE A 172 -3.91 7.36 -14.03
N LEU A 173 -5.23 7.40 -14.23
CA LEU A 173 -5.86 7.24 -15.56
C LEU A 173 -5.54 8.40 -16.52
N GLY A 174 -5.18 9.58 -16.00
CA GLY A 174 -4.76 10.73 -16.79
C GLY A 174 -3.38 10.57 -17.46
N LYS A 175 -2.58 9.57 -17.05
CA LYS A 175 -1.27 9.31 -17.65
C LYS A 175 -1.41 8.82 -19.09
N LYS A 176 -0.64 9.41 -20.01
CA LYS A 176 -0.68 9.07 -21.44
C LYS A 176 -0.45 7.58 -21.72
N THR A 177 0.37 6.93 -20.90
CA THR A 177 0.70 5.50 -21.00
C THR A 177 -0.44 4.58 -20.57
N LEU A 178 -1.47 5.09 -19.89
CA LEU A 178 -2.57 4.30 -19.31
C LEU A 178 -3.93 4.57 -19.98
N LYS A 179 -3.92 5.17 -21.17
CA LYS A 179 -5.16 5.41 -21.94
C LYS A 179 -5.86 4.12 -22.35
N GLY A 180 -5.14 2.99 -22.41
CA GLY A 180 -5.66 1.67 -22.78
C GLY A 180 -6.46 0.99 -21.66
N VAL A 181 -6.45 1.51 -20.43
CA VAL A 181 -7.22 0.93 -19.31
C VAL A 181 -8.70 1.01 -19.60
N THR A 182 -9.36 -0.15 -19.72
CA THR A 182 -10.79 -0.24 -20.06
C THR A 182 -11.64 -0.74 -18.90
N HIS A 183 -11.03 -1.41 -17.93
CA HIS A 183 -11.71 -2.06 -16.83
C HIS A 183 -11.21 -1.53 -15.47
N LEU A 184 -12.13 -1.36 -14.53
CA LEU A 184 -11.85 -0.99 -13.14
C LEU A 184 -12.35 -2.12 -12.24
N LEU A 185 -11.46 -2.72 -11.45
CA LEU A 185 -11.77 -3.78 -10.51
C LEU A 185 -11.71 -3.21 -9.09
N LEU A 186 -12.87 -3.02 -8.46
CA LEU A 186 -12.95 -2.49 -7.10
C LEU A 186 -12.97 -3.66 -6.11
N VAL A 187 -11.96 -3.73 -5.26
CA VAL A 187 -11.78 -4.78 -4.25
C VAL A 187 -11.59 -4.16 -2.86
N GLY A 188 -11.53 -4.99 -1.82
CA GLY A 188 -11.41 -4.51 -0.44
C GLY A 188 -12.77 -4.21 0.19
N GLY A 189 -12.83 -4.24 1.52
CA GLY A 189 -14.10 -4.17 2.25
C GLY A 189 -14.83 -2.83 2.10
N PHE A 190 -14.12 -1.74 1.82
CA PHE A 190 -14.75 -0.44 1.59
C PHE A 190 -15.34 -0.29 0.18
N SER A 191 -14.96 -1.16 -0.76
CA SER A 191 -15.60 -1.26 -2.08
C SER A 191 -17.04 -1.78 -2.02
N ASP A 192 -17.47 -2.38 -0.90
CA ASP A 192 -18.86 -2.79 -0.69
C ASP A 192 -19.79 -1.60 -0.42
N CYS A 193 -19.26 -0.44 -0.04
CA CYS A 193 -20.03 0.76 0.28
C CYS A 193 -20.77 1.34 -0.93
N GLN A 194 -22.10 1.47 -0.83
CA GLN A 194 -22.92 1.95 -1.96
C GLN A 194 -22.54 3.35 -2.45
N PHE A 195 -22.17 4.27 -1.55
CA PHE A 195 -21.76 5.61 -1.98
C PHE A 195 -20.49 5.62 -2.85
N ILE A 196 -19.53 4.74 -2.55
CA ILE A 196 -18.32 4.57 -3.36
C ILE A 196 -18.67 3.98 -4.71
N LYS A 197 -19.50 2.92 -4.72
CA LYS A 197 -19.98 2.28 -5.96
C LYS A 197 -20.63 3.32 -6.87
N ASP A 198 -21.57 4.11 -6.36
CA ASP A 198 -22.27 5.13 -7.15
C ASP A 198 -21.32 6.20 -7.67
N ALA A 199 -20.40 6.68 -6.82
CA ALA A 199 -19.48 7.73 -7.17
C ALA A 199 -18.51 7.30 -8.29
N VAL A 200 -17.94 6.09 -8.17
CA VAL A 200 -17.05 5.53 -9.19
C VAL A 200 -17.81 5.25 -10.49
N ASN A 201 -19.02 4.67 -10.41
CA ASN A 201 -19.86 4.47 -11.60
C ASN A 201 -20.25 5.77 -12.30
N LYS A 202 -20.56 6.82 -11.53
CA LYS A 202 -20.91 8.12 -12.10
C LYS A 202 -19.72 8.80 -12.76
N GLU A 203 -18.53 8.68 -12.17
CA GLU A 203 -17.32 9.35 -12.64
C GLU A 203 -16.70 8.66 -13.87
N PHE A 204 -16.70 7.33 -13.91
CA PHE A 204 -16.01 6.55 -14.94
C PHE A 204 -16.98 5.74 -15.80
N GLN A 205 -18.01 6.42 -16.34
CA GLN A 205 -19.08 5.79 -17.14
C GLN A 205 -18.58 5.14 -18.43
N GLU A 206 -17.43 5.59 -18.94
CA GLU A 206 -16.77 5.06 -20.12
C GLU A 206 -15.95 3.78 -19.83
N LYS A 207 -15.76 3.44 -18.55
CA LYS A 207 -15.01 2.26 -18.12
C LYS A 207 -15.96 1.16 -17.67
N ARG A 208 -15.54 -0.08 -17.85
CA ARG A 208 -16.26 -1.23 -17.31
C ARG A 208 -15.86 -1.46 -15.85
N ILE A 209 -16.77 -1.15 -14.94
CA ILE A 209 -16.57 -1.34 -13.50
C ILE A 209 -17.01 -2.75 -13.10
N ILE A 210 -16.13 -3.45 -12.39
CA ILE A 210 -16.34 -4.80 -11.87
C ILE A 210 -16.11 -4.74 -10.36
N ILE A 211 -17.10 -5.20 -9.60
CA ILE A 211 -17.02 -5.33 -8.15
C ILE A 211 -17.29 -6.79 -7.85
N PRO A 212 -16.30 -7.56 -7.40
CA PRO A 212 -16.50 -8.97 -7.06
C PRO A 212 -17.54 -9.14 -5.96
N GLU A 213 -18.27 -10.25 -6.01
CA GLU A 213 -18.98 -10.73 -4.82
C GLU A 213 -17.97 -10.96 -3.70
N GLU A 214 -18.27 -10.43 -2.51
CA GLU A 214 -17.34 -10.45 -1.38
C GLU A 214 -16.02 -9.74 -1.70
N ALA A 215 -16.08 -8.46 -2.09
CA ALA A 215 -14.92 -7.63 -2.40
C ALA A 215 -13.86 -7.66 -1.27
N SER A 216 -14.31 -7.72 -0.02
CA SER A 216 -13.49 -7.92 1.18
C SER A 216 -12.64 -9.19 1.19
N LEU A 217 -13.09 -10.30 0.58
CA LEU A 217 -12.36 -11.57 0.52
C LEU A 217 -11.48 -11.71 -0.72
N SER A 218 -11.66 -10.84 -1.72
CA SER A 218 -10.99 -10.95 -3.02
C SER A 218 -9.46 -10.86 -2.89
N VAL A 219 -8.96 -9.97 -2.04
CA VAL A 219 -7.52 -9.80 -1.78
C VAL A 219 -6.94 -11.06 -1.13
N LEU A 220 -7.61 -11.60 -0.11
CA LEU A 220 -7.18 -12.83 0.57
C LEU A 220 -7.16 -14.03 -0.39
N ARG A 221 -8.21 -14.21 -1.19
CA ARG A 221 -8.28 -15.27 -2.21
C ARG A 221 -7.15 -15.14 -3.23
N GLY A 222 -6.87 -13.92 -3.68
CA GLY A 222 -5.74 -13.62 -4.56
C GLY A 222 -4.40 -13.98 -3.94
N ALA A 223 -4.19 -13.66 -2.65
CA ALA A 223 -2.97 -14.00 -1.93
C ALA A 223 -2.75 -15.52 -1.81
N VAL A 224 -3.80 -16.29 -1.52
CA VAL A 224 -3.73 -17.76 -1.48
C VAL A 224 -3.36 -18.32 -2.86
N LEU A 225 -4.02 -17.84 -3.93
CA LEU A 225 -3.71 -18.27 -5.29
C LEU A 225 -2.26 -17.94 -5.68
N PHE A 226 -1.80 -16.74 -5.33
CA PHE A 226 -0.42 -16.32 -5.57
C PHE A 226 0.59 -17.17 -4.80
N GLY A 227 0.31 -17.52 -3.54
CA GLY A 227 1.17 -18.41 -2.75
C GLY A 227 1.33 -19.80 -3.36
N HIS A 228 0.31 -20.32 -4.03
CA HIS A 228 0.40 -21.60 -4.76
C HIS A 228 1.07 -21.48 -6.13
N LYS A 229 0.94 -20.32 -6.79
CA LYS A 229 1.38 -20.09 -8.17
C LYS A 229 1.92 -18.66 -8.36
N PRO A 230 3.13 -18.36 -7.84
CA PRO A 230 3.70 -17.02 -7.94
C PRO A 230 3.99 -16.61 -9.40
N GLU A 231 4.15 -17.59 -10.30
CA GLU A 231 4.41 -17.39 -11.74
C GLU A 231 3.28 -16.68 -12.50
N TYR A 232 2.09 -16.52 -11.90
CA TYR A 232 1.02 -15.72 -12.47
C TYR A 232 1.44 -14.26 -12.68
N ILE A 233 2.36 -13.73 -11.86
CA ILE A 233 2.93 -12.41 -12.10
C ILE A 233 4.15 -12.56 -13.00
N GLN A 234 4.06 -12.02 -14.21
CA GLN A 234 5.18 -12.05 -15.16
C GLN A 234 6.19 -10.95 -14.88
N SER A 235 5.72 -9.73 -14.63
CA SER A 235 6.60 -8.61 -14.33
C SER A 235 5.94 -7.61 -13.38
N ARG A 236 6.79 -6.88 -12.66
CA ARG A 236 6.41 -5.83 -11.70
C ARG A 236 7.09 -4.51 -12.06
N ILE A 237 6.54 -3.40 -11.58
CA ILE A 237 7.20 -2.10 -11.67
C ILE A 237 7.90 -1.81 -10.34
N MET A 238 9.21 -1.55 -10.38
CA MET A 238 9.98 -1.31 -9.16
C MET A 238 9.59 0.02 -8.51
N ARG A 239 9.30 -0.02 -7.20
CA ARG A 239 8.89 1.18 -6.41
C ARG A 239 10.06 2.09 -6.05
N CYS A 240 11.23 1.49 -5.89
CA CYS A 240 12.48 2.13 -5.50
C CYS A 240 13.61 1.60 -6.37
N SER A 241 14.69 2.37 -6.46
CA SER A 241 15.95 1.92 -7.02
C SER A 241 16.70 1.09 -5.98
N TYR A 242 17.30 -0.01 -6.42
CA TYR A 242 18.14 -0.85 -5.57
C TYR A 242 19.54 -0.91 -6.15
N GLY A 243 20.54 -0.79 -5.29
CA GLY A 243 21.95 -0.74 -5.66
C GLY A 243 22.84 -1.28 -4.58
N VAL A 244 24.14 -1.29 -4.86
CA VAL A 244 25.16 -1.57 -3.84
C VAL A 244 26.14 -0.42 -3.73
N LYS A 245 26.68 -0.21 -2.52
CA LYS A 245 27.83 0.67 -2.34
C LYS A 245 29.03 0.07 -3.08
N THR A 246 29.68 0.87 -3.90
CA THR A 246 30.93 0.50 -4.56
C THR A 246 31.91 1.68 -4.57
N ASN A 247 33.10 1.41 -5.06
CA ASN A 247 34.09 2.42 -5.40
C ASN A 247 34.54 2.24 -6.86
N VAL A 248 34.83 3.35 -7.51
CA VAL A 248 35.21 3.38 -8.93
C VAL A 248 36.48 4.21 -9.09
N PRO A 249 37.25 4.07 -10.19
CA PRO A 249 38.40 4.94 -10.45
C PRO A 249 38.02 6.42 -10.37
N TRP A 250 38.90 7.21 -9.76
CA TRP A 250 38.68 8.64 -9.59
C TRP A 250 38.62 9.39 -10.93
N ASP A 251 37.70 10.34 -11.03
CA ASP A 251 37.53 11.27 -12.15
C ASP A 251 37.08 12.62 -11.58
N ASP A 252 37.99 13.60 -11.60
CA ASP A 252 37.81 14.92 -11.00
C ASP A 252 36.76 15.78 -11.73
N ARG A 253 36.34 15.38 -12.94
CA ARG A 253 35.29 16.05 -13.71
C ARG A 253 33.90 15.51 -13.39
N LYS A 254 33.82 14.29 -12.85
CA LYS A 254 32.57 13.56 -12.66
C LYS A 254 32.17 13.44 -11.19
N TYR A 255 33.13 13.24 -10.31
CA TYR A 255 32.87 12.87 -8.92
C TYR A 255 33.14 14.01 -7.94
N ASP A 256 32.38 14.03 -6.84
CA ASP A 256 32.55 15.02 -5.78
C ASP A 256 33.83 14.69 -4.97
N LYS A 257 34.68 15.70 -4.78
CA LYS A 257 35.94 15.60 -4.01
C LYS A 257 35.71 15.10 -2.59
N LYS A 258 34.52 15.29 -2.01
CA LYS A 258 34.18 14.75 -0.68
C LYS A 258 34.26 13.22 -0.60
N HIS A 259 34.18 12.51 -1.74
CA HIS A 259 34.25 11.05 -1.82
C HIS A 259 35.58 10.52 -2.36
N TYR A 260 36.55 11.40 -2.58
CA TYR A 260 37.89 10.98 -2.99
C TYR A 260 38.54 10.13 -1.90
N ALA A 261 39.09 8.99 -2.30
CA ALA A 261 39.84 8.10 -1.43
C ALA A 261 41.02 7.47 -2.20
N VAL A 262 42.06 7.09 -1.46
CA VAL A 262 43.18 6.29 -2.01
C VAL A 262 43.11 4.90 -1.39
N MET A 263 43.02 3.87 -2.23
CA MET A 263 42.92 2.46 -1.81
C MET A 263 44.01 1.67 -2.54
N GLU A 264 44.92 1.01 -1.79
CA GLU A 264 46.08 0.29 -2.37
C GLU A 264 46.94 1.15 -3.33
N GLY A 265 47.04 2.46 -3.06
CA GLY A 265 47.77 3.41 -3.90
C GLY A 265 47.01 3.88 -5.15
N GLU A 266 45.78 3.41 -5.38
CA GLU A 266 44.92 3.86 -6.47
C GLU A 266 43.96 4.96 -6.01
N GLU A 267 43.79 5.99 -6.84
CA GLU A 267 42.79 7.03 -6.65
C GLU A 267 41.39 6.53 -7.02
N ARG A 268 40.45 6.60 -6.08
CA ARG A 268 39.08 6.10 -6.24
C ARG A 268 38.06 7.10 -5.72
N CYS A 269 36.84 7.00 -6.23
CA CYS A 269 35.65 7.60 -5.63
C CYS A 269 34.92 6.53 -4.82
N ASP A 270 34.79 6.73 -3.51
CA ASP A 270 33.99 5.86 -2.64
C ASP A 270 32.50 6.29 -2.61
N ASN A 271 31.66 5.55 -1.90
CA ASN A 271 30.23 5.82 -1.70
C ASN A 271 29.39 5.88 -2.98
N ILE A 272 29.86 5.30 -4.09
CA ILE A 272 29.06 5.24 -5.32
C ILE A 272 27.88 4.31 -5.15
N PHE A 273 26.70 4.77 -5.54
CA PHE A 273 25.52 3.92 -5.69
C PHE A 273 25.59 3.19 -7.02
N SER A 274 26.03 1.93 -7.01
CA SER A 274 25.99 1.09 -8.21
C SER A 274 24.59 0.52 -8.40
N LEU A 275 23.81 1.11 -9.31
CA LEU A 275 22.45 0.68 -9.64
C LEU A 275 22.42 -0.80 -10.10
N ILE A 276 21.57 -1.60 -9.46
CA ILE A 276 21.21 -2.95 -9.88
C ILE A 276 19.91 -2.90 -10.69
N VAL A 277 18.91 -2.17 -10.19
CA VAL A 277 17.61 -1.99 -10.82
C VAL A 277 17.02 -0.64 -10.44
N GLY A 278 16.42 0.06 -11.40
CA GLY A 278 15.88 1.40 -11.23
C GLY A 278 14.43 1.45 -10.77
N LYS A 279 14.07 2.50 -10.05
CA LYS A 279 12.67 2.87 -9.82
C LYS A 279 11.95 3.05 -11.16
N ASP A 280 10.68 2.65 -11.20
CA ASP A 280 9.81 2.64 -12.37
C ASP A 280 10.24 1.67 -13.50
N GLU A 281 11.30 0.87 -13.30
CA GLU A 281 11.71 -0.17 -14.24
C GLU A 281 10.76 -1.39 -14.17
N SER A 282 10.46 -1.99 -15.33
CA SER A 282 9.71 -3.24 -15.39
C SER A 282 10.65 -4.44 -15.29
N VAL A 283 10.43 -5.27 -14.29
CA VAL A 283 11.31 -6.38 -13.93
C VAL A 283 10.54 -7.68 -14.00
N GLU A 284 11.02 -8.62 -14.80
CA GLU A 284 10.45 -9.96 -14.87
C GLU A 284 10.69 -10.74 -13.57
N ALA A 285 9.68 -11.50 -13.15
CA ALA A 285 9.78 -12.32 -11.94
C ALA A 285 10.89 -13.37 -12.08
N GLY A 286 11.84 -13.36 -11.16
CA GLY A 286 12.97 -14.29 -11.12
C GLY A 286 14.14 -13.90 -12.01
N ILE A 287 14.21 -12.66 -12.52
CA ILE A 287 15.33 -12.23 -13.35
C ILE A 287 16.64 -12.21 -12.55
N LEU A 288 17.71 -12.73 -13.17
CA LEU A 288 19.03 -12.87 -12.56
C LEU A 288 19.97 -11.76 -13.04
N VAL A 289 20.43 -10.90 -12.13
CA VAL A 289 21.44 -9.88 -12.41
C VAL A 289 22.76 -10.28 -11.76
N LYS A 290 23.82 -10.39 -12.56
CA LYS A 290 25.17 -10.74 -12.09
C LYS A 290 26.06 -9.52 -12.03
N LYS A 291 26.80 -9.37 -10.93
CA LYS A 291 27.82 -8.35 -10.73
C LYS A 291 29.10 -9.00 -10.23
N LEU A 292 30.21 -8.33 -10.47
CA LEU A 292 31.53 -8.75 -10.03
C LEU A 292 32.12 -7.62 -9.19
N PHE A 293 32.52 -7.94 -7.97
CA PHE A 293 33.17 -7.01 -7.06
C PHE A 293 34.50 -7.58 -6.57
N PHE A 294 35.31 -6.73 -5.97
CA PHE A 294 36.59 -7.13 -5.39
C PHE A 294 36.84 -6.39 -4.07
N THR A 295 37.71 -6.96 -3.22
CA THR A 295 38.11 -6.30 -1.97
C THR A 295 38.95 -5.05 -2.26
N PRO A 296 38.65 -3.90 -1.64
CA PRO A 296 39.41 -2.67 -1.87
C PRO A 296 40.86 -2.78 -1.40
N PHE A 297 41.12 -3.57 -0.36
CA PHE A 297 42.45 -3.77 0.22
C PHE A 297 42.94 -5.21 0.06
N LYS A 298 44.26 -5.37 0.05
CA LYS A 298 44.92 -6.68 0.15
C LYS A 298 44.81 -7.23 1.57
N HIS A 299 44.96 -8.54 1.74
CA HIS A 299 44.88 -9.22 3.04
C HIS A 299 43.56 -9.06 3.80
N GLN A 300 42.50 -8.59 3.13
CA GLN A 300 41.18 -8.42 3.74
C GLN A 300 40.55 -9.80 3.98
N ASP A 301 40.08 -10.05 5.21
CA ASP A 301 39.50 -11.33 5.65
C ASP A 301 37.96 -11.39 5.54
N LYS A 302 37.33 -10.26 5.20
CA LYS A 302 35.88 -10.15 5.04
C LYS A 302 35.51 -9.09 4.02
N MET A 303 34.41 -9.27 3.29
CA MET A 303 33.86 -8.25 2.40
C MET A 303 32.37 -8.05 2.65
N ASP A 304 31.98 -6.79 2.82
CA ASP A 304 30.58 -6.42 2.94
C ASP A 304 29.99 -6.10 1.58
N ILE A 305 28.80 -6.64 1.31
CA ILE A 305 27.98 -6.27 0.17
C ILE A 305 26.85 -5.41 0.73
N MET A 306 27.08 -4.10 0.80
CA MET A 306 26.10 -3.16 1.34
C MET A 306 25.07 -2.82 0.28
N VAL A 307 23.85 -3.32 0.44
CA VAL A 307 22.72 -3.06 -0.47
C VAL A 307 21.97 -1.83 0.02
N TYR A 308 21.71 -0.89 -0.87
CA TYR A 308 20.98 0.35 -0.63
C TYR A 308 19.70 0.40 -1.45
N VAL A 309 18.72 1.10 -0.89
CA VAL A 309 17.46 1.48 -1.55
C VAL A 309 17.43 2.99 -1.73
N SER A 310 16.85 3.48 -2.82
CA SER A 310 16.64 4.92 -3.06
C SER A 310 15.29 5.22 -3.70
N GLU A 311 14.70 6.35 -3.30
CA GLU A 311 13.50 6.89 -3.94
C GLU A 311 13.77 7.59 -5.28
N GLU A 312 15.04 7.86 -5.61
CA GLU A 312 15.47 8.43 -6.89
C GLU A 312 15.59 7.35 -7.97
N THR A 313 15.39 7.73 -9.23
CA THR A 313 15.54 6.80 -10.38
C THR A 313 16.99 6.48 -10.69
N THR A 314 17.87 7.47 -10.52
CA THR A 314 19.31 7.35 -10.77
C THR A 314 20.12 7.98 -9.64
N PRO A 315 20.12 7.38 -8.43
CA PRO A 315 20.95 7.86 -7.31
C PRO A 315 22.43 7.82 -7.68
N GLY A 316 23.18 8.84 -7.25
CA GLY A 316 24.62 8.96 -7.53
C GLY A 316 25.46 8.35 -6.42
N TYR A 317 25.12 8.68 -5.18
CA TYR A 317 25.87 8.28 -3.99
C TYR A 317 24.98 7.60 -2.96
N VAL A 318 25.56 6.69 -2.16
CA VAL A 318 24.81 5.95 -1.12
C VAL A 318 24.51 6.78 0.12
N ASP A 319 25.14 7.94 0.27
CA ASP A 319 24.91 8.91 1.33
C ASP A 319 24.06 10.11 0.86
N ASP A 320 23.48 10.04 -0.34
CA ASP A 320 22.41 10.96 -0.75
C ASP A 320 21.21 10.81 0.20
N ASN A 321 20.50 11.91 0.49
CA ASN A 321 19.39 11.93 1.45
C ASN A 321 18.22 11.00 1.10
N THR A 322 18.14 10.57 -0.16
CA THR A 322 17.10 9.64 -0.64
C THR A 322 17.52 8.18 -0.53
N CYS A 323 18.75 7.90 -0.10
CA CYS A 323 19.32 6.57 0.03
C CYS A 323 19.23 6.07 1.47
N SER A 324 18.98 4.76 1.63
CA SER A 324 19.00 4.10 2.93
C SER A 324 19.64 2.72 2.80
N LEU A 325 20.45 2.34 3.78
CA LEU A 325 21.05 1.00 3.84
C LEU A 325 19.94 -0.02 4.11
N LEU A 326 19.78 -0.98 3.20
CA LEU A 326 18.77 -2.03 3.30
C LEU A 326 19.34 -3.26 4.03
N CYS A 327 20.53 -3.72 3.63
CA CYS A 327 21.19 -4.84 4.27
C CYS A 327 22.71 -4.84 4.02
N ARG A 328 23.43 -5.63 4.83
CA ARG A 328 24.89 -5.79 4.77
C ARG A 328 25.28 -7.26 4.96
N PRO A 329 25.02 -8.14 3.97
CA PRO A 329 25.64 -9.46 3.95
C PRO A 329 27.17 -9.35 3.90
N THR A 330 27.85 -10.14 4.74
CA THR A 330 29.31 -10.17 4.84
C THR A 330 29.81 -11.55 4.45
N ILE A 331 30.70 -11.62 3.46
CA ILE A 331 31.44 -12.85 3.14
C ILE A 331 32.76 -12.81 3.92
N THR A 332 33.10 -13.91 4.58
CA THR A 332 34.40 -14.08 5.26
C THR A 332 35.28 -14.96 4.37
N PHE A 333 36.56 -14.62 4.25
CA PHE A 333 37.53 -15.37 3.49
C PHE A 333 38.36 -16.22 4.46
N SER A 334 38.38 -17.54 4.25
CA SER A 334 39.07 -18.51 5.12
C SER A 334 40.60 -18.32 5.21
N ASP A 335 41.20 -17.67 4.22
CA ASP A 335 42.63 -17.46 4.06
C ASP A 335 42.92 -15.99 3.75
N THR A 336 43.82 -15.38 4.53
CA THR A 336 44.35 -14.04 4.25
C THR A 336 45.25 -14.09 3.02
N CYS A 337 44.67 -13.84 1.85
CA CYS A 337 45.39 -13.78 0.58
C CYS A 337 46.28 -12.53 0.48
N GLU A 338 47.38 -12.62 -0.24
CA GLU A 338 48.20 -11.44 -0.59
C GLU A 338 47.52 -10.54 -1.64
N ASP A 339 46.56 -11.09 -2.39
CA ASP A 339 45.86 -10.41 -3.47
C ASP A 339 44.43 -9.97 -3.09
N GLN A 340 43.87 -9.07 -3.90
CA GLN A 340 42.45 -8.70 -3.82
C GLN A 340 41.56 -9.90 -4.17
N ARG A 341 40.50 -10.10 -3.39
CA ARG A 341 39.56 -11.22 -3.57
C ARG A 341 38.41 -10.80 -4.46
N TRP A 342 38.08 -11.63 -5.44
CA TRP A 342 37.00 -11.38 -6.38
C TRP A 342 35.74 -12.15 -5.99
N VAL A 343 34.64 -11.42 -5.81
CA VAL A 343 33.35 -11.96 -5.39
C VAL A 343 32.34 -11.74 -6.51
N ASN A 344 31.80 -12.83 -7.04
CA ASN A 344 30.65 -12.73 -7.93
C ASN A 344 29.39 -12.60 -7.05
N VAL A 345 28.49 -11.70 -7.41
CA VAL A 345 27.24 -11.48 -6.70
C VAL A 345 26.08 -11.58 -7.68
N GLU A 346 25.10 -12.39 -7.32
CA GLU A 346 23.91 -12.68 -8.09
C GLU A 346 22.70 -12.14 -7.34
N PHE A 347 21.89 -11.34 -8.02
CA PHE A 347 20.62 -10.81 -7.52
C PHE A 347 19.49 -11.46 -8.30
N VAL A 348 18.52 -12.05 -7.59
CA VAL A 348 17.25 -12.49 -8.17
C VAL A 348 16.20 -11.43 -7.84
N LEU A 349 15.60 -10.85 -8.88
CA LEU A 349 14.68 -9.72 -8.77
C LEU A 349 13.29 -10.08 -9.30
N GLY A 350 12.32 -9.17 -9.11
CA GLY A 350 10.96 -9.29 -9.64
C GLY A 350 10.02 -10.23 -8.86
N ASN A 351 10.54 -10.95 -7.87
CA ASN A 351 9.75 -11.69 -6.89
C ASN A 351 9.23 -10.75 -5.78
N THR A 352 8.59 -11.29 -4.73
CA THR A 352 8.19 -10.51 -3.54
C THR A 352 9.37 -10.06 -2.69
N GLU A 353 10.50 -10.74 -2.84
CA GLU A 353 11.77 -10.50 -2.16
C GLU A 353 12.87 -10.36 -3.20
N ILE A 354 13.97 -9.72 -2.81
CA ILE A 354 15.23 -9.78 -3.55
C ILE A 354 16.08 -10.86 -2.89
N ASP A 355 16.49 -11.85 -3.68
CA ASP A 355 17.49 -12.82 -3.24
C ASP A 355 18.87 -12.35 -3.68
N LEU A 356 19.84 -12.40 -2.77
CA LEU A 356 21.24 -12.15 -3.04
C LEU A 356 22.04 -13.41 -2.74
N LYS A 357 22.88 -13.83 -3.69
CA LYS A 357 23.89 -14.86 -3.48
C LYS A 357 25.25 -14.31 -3.86
N ALA A 358 26.23 -14.47 -2.99
CA ALA A 358 27.60 -14.05 -3.26
C ALA A 358 28.54 -15.21 -3.10
N HIS A 359 29.52 -15.33 -4.01
CA HIS A 359 30.52 -16.39 -3.99
C HIS A 359 31.93 -15.87 -4.23
N ASP A 360 32.85 -16.28 -3.36
CA ASP A 360 34.29 -16.09 -3.58
C ASP A 360 34.72 -16.95 -4.77
N ARG A 361 35.40 -16.35 -5.75
CA ARG A 361 35.95 -17.07 -6.91
C ARG A 361 37.05 -18.04 -6.54
N MET A 362 37.77 -17.78 -5.44
CA MET A 362 38.93 -18.58 -5.06
C MET A 362 38.54 -19.78 -4.21
N SER A 363 37.92 -19.56 -3.05
CA SER A 363 37.56 -20.63 -2.12
C SER A 363 36.29 -21.39 -2.53
N GLY A 364 35.43 -20.75 -3.34
CA GLY A 364 34.09 -21.26 -3.65
C GLY A 364 33.09 -21.08 -2.50
N GLU A 365 33.50 -20.48 -1.38
CA GLU A 365 32.59 -20.16 -0.28
C GLU A 365 31.51 -19.19 -0.73
N ALA A 366 30.30 -19.39 -0.22
CA ALA A 366 29.14 -18.61 -0.63
C ALA A 366 28.28 -18.22 0.56
N ILE A 367 27.67 -17.06 0.44
CA ILE A 367 26.64 -16.57 1.36
C ILE A 367 25.35 -16.29 0.58
N SER A 368 24.22 -16.27 1.29
CA SER A 368 22.95 -15.88 0.70
C SER A 368 22.16 -15.02 1.69
N ALA A 369 21.44 -14.05 1.17
CA ALA A 369 20.56 -13.17 1.92
C ALA A 369 19.25 -12.99 1.15
N LYS A 370 18.15 -12.84 1.88
CA LYS A 370 16.84 -12.49 1.33
C LYS A 370 16.33 -11.26 2.04
N PHE A 371 15.72 -10.35 1.29
CA PHE A 371 15.17 -9.14 1.87
C PHE A 371 13.90 -8.71 1.14
N ASN A 372 12.95 -8.19 1.92
CA ASN A 372 11.67 -7.72 1.41
C ASN A 372 11.86 -6.46 0.58
N LEU A 373 11.09 -6.35 -0.50
CA LEU A 373 10.89 -5.07 -1.19
C LEU A 373 10.12 -4.13 -0.26
N ILE A 374 10.58 -2.88 -0.14
CA ILE A 374 9.91 -1.82 0.65
C ILE A 374 8.67 -1.31 -0.11
#